data_AF-A0A819LB26-F1
#
_entry.id   AF-A0A819LB26-F1
#
_cell.length_a   1.000
_cell.length_b   1.000
_cell.length_c   1.000
_cell.angle_alpha   90.00
_cell.angle_beta   90.00
_cell.angle_gamma   90.00
#
_symmetry.space_group_name_H-M   'P 1'
#
loop_
_entity.id
_entity.type
_entity.pdbx_description
1 polymer ?
#
loop_
_entity_poly.entity_id
_entity_poly.type
_entity_poly.pdbx_seq_one_letter_code
_entity_poly.pdbx_strand_id
1 'polypeptide(L)'
;MVPELYEPDNGHEAIGSQLDYIKQARLHGYGVIVTNTNLNTDESSESNLNVTQRIRGSGCAEEHACYVWENFVLRCHARHICIMAHSYGGAVVLELAARYMPDFDRRVFAVALTDSPMRAYTKHFKKNVLAMLKKRTINWAADNHPVNAYLITRDYGEVRSAGHLLHEWTSYTAFPYIFKFFEDERKKFR
;
A
#
# COMPACT_ATOMS: atom_id res chain seq x y z
N MET A 1 -11.61 -13.70 -21.53
CA MET A 1 -12.68 -13.34 -20.58
C MET A 1 -12.04 -12.49 -19.50
N VAL A 2 -12.44 -11.23 -19.39
CA VAL A 2 -12.13 -10.42 -18.21
C VAL A 2 -13.00 -10.99 -17.10
N PRO A 3 -12.47 -11.41 -15.95
CA PRO A 3 -13.32 -11.75 -14.81
C PRO A 3 -14.26 -10.57 -14.56
N GLU A 4 -15.55 -10.82 -14.32
CA GLU A 4 -16.47 -9.76 -13.90
C GLU A 4 -15.77 -8.96 -12.80
N LEU A 5 -15.56 -7.67 -13.07
CA LEU A 5 -14.90 -6.79 -12.12
C LEU A 5 -15.75 -6.84 -10.85
N TYR A 6 -15.14 -7.23 -9.73
CA TYR A 6 -15.80 -7.20 -8.45
C TYR A 6 -16.40 -5.82 -8.23
N GLU A 7 -17.73 -5.76 -8.12
CA GLU A 7 -18.41 -4.57 -7.63
C GLU A 7 -18.28 -4.57 -6.11
N PRO A 8 -17.59 -3.58 -5.53
CA PRO A 8 -17.49 -3.47 -4.08
C PRO A 8 -18.87 -3.27 -3.46
N ASP A 9 -19.01 -3.70 -2.21
CA ASP A 9 -20.27 -3.58 -1.48
C ASP A 9 -20.63 -2.09 -1.35
N ASN A 10 -21.78 -1.67 -1.88
CA ASN A 10 -22.20 -0.27 -1.87
C ASN A 10 -22.75 0.18 -0.50
N GLY A 11 -22.70 -0.68 0.53
CA GLY A 11 -23.00 -0.30 1.90
C GLY A 11 -22.06 0.81 2.41
N HIS A 12 -22.60 1.80 3.11
CA HIS A 12 -21.83 2.91 3.69
C HIS A 12 -20.66 2.48 4.59
N GLU A 13 -20.68 1.25 5.13
CA GLU A 13 -19.64 0.67 5.97
C GLU A 13 -18.44 0.10 5.18
N ALA A 14 -18.59 -0.15 3.87
CA ALA A 14 -17.55 -0.73 3.03
C ALA A 14 -16.63 0.33 2.40
N ILE A 15 -17.17 1.53 2.14
CA ILE A 15 -16.46 2.62 1.46
C ILE A 15 -15.31 3.12 2.35
N GLY A 16 -14.08 2.93 1.87
CA GLY A 16 -12.85 3.33 2.59
C GLY A 16 -12.33 2.29 3.60
N SER A 17 -13.02 1.16 3.78
CA SER A 17 -12.51 0.06 4.58
C SER A 17 -11.54 -0.83 3.77
N GLN A 18 -10.66 -1.56 4.47
CA GLN A 18 -9.80 -2.57 3.84
C GLN A 18 -10.52 -3.92 3.64
N LEU A 19 -11.81 -4.03 4.02
CA LEU A 19 -12.52 -5.31 4.05
C LEU A 19 -12.68 -5.93 2.66
N ASP A 20 -13.01 -5.13 1.66
CA ASP A 20 -13.16 -5.62 0.29
C ASP A 20 -11.82 -6.09 -0.30
N TYR A 21 -10.71 -5.44 0.07
CA TYR A 21 -9.37 -5.90 -0.29
C TYR A 21 -9.07 -7.26 0.33
N ILE A 22 -9.41 -7.46 1.60
CA ILE A 22 -9.22 -8.74 2.28
C ILE A 22 -10.07 -9.82 1.62
N LYS A 23 -11.36 -9.55 1.34
CA LYS A 23 -12.28 -10.50 0.69
C LYS A 23 -11.74 -10.93 -0.68
N GLN A 24 -11.40 -9.96 -1.53
CA GLN A 24 -10.86 -10.27 -2.86
C GLN A 24 -9.50 -10.95 -2.81
N ALA A 25 -8.59 -10.49 -1.97
CA ALA A 25 -7.30 -11.15 -1.81
C ALA A 25 -7.47 -12.63 -1.42
N ARG A 26 -8.41 -12.94 -0.52
CA ARG A 26 -8.71 -14.34 -0.15
C ARG A 26 -9.34 -15.13 -1.30
N LEU A 27 -10.23 -14.53 -2.10
CA LEU A 27 -10.83 -15.17 -3.27
C LEU A 27 -9.77 -15.54 -4.32
N HIS A 28 -8.74 -14.71 -4.48
CA HIS A 28 -7.60 -14.97 -5.38
C HIS A 28 -6.51 -15.86 -4.74
N GLY A 29 -6.74 -16.39 -3.53
CA GLY A 29 -5.83 -17.33 -2.86
C GLY A 29 -4.60 -16.69 -2.21
N TYR A 30 -4.61 -15.37 -1.98
CA TYR A 30 -3.52 -14.69 -1.28
C TYR A 30 -3.56 -14.95 0.23
N GLY A 31 -2.38 -15.08 0.84
CA GLY A 31 -2.21 -14.79 2.26
C GLY A 31 -2.26 -13.27 2.47
N VAL A 32 -2.97 -12.81 3.50
CA VAL A 32 -3.23 -11.39 3.73
C VAL A 32 -2.62 -10.94 5.05
N ILE A 33 -1.87 -9.85 5.02
CA ILE A 33 -1.40 -9.11 6.20
C ILE A 33 -1.99 -7.71 6.12
N VAL A 34 -2.65 -7.29 7.19
CA VAL A 34 -3.18 -5.93 7.34
C VAL A 34 -2.40 -5.24 8.44
N THR A 35 -1.84 -4.07 8.16
CA THR A 35 -1.10 -3.27 9.12
C THR A 35 -1.93 -2.09 9.59
N ASN A 36 -1.84 -1.76 10.87
CA ASN A 36 -2.38 -0.51 11.40
C ASN A 36 -1.20 0.40 11.77
N THR A 37 -0.64 1.05 10.76
CA THR A 37 0.55 1.90 10.91
C THR A 37 0.33 3.14 11.76
N ASN A 38 -0.92 3.47 12.10
CA ASN A 38 -1.27 4.69 12.84
C ASN A 38 -1.35 4.47 14.36
N LEU A 39 -1.49 3.22 14.84
CA LEU A 39 -1.49 2.94 16.28
C LEU A 39 -0.04 2.86 16.77
N ASN A 40 0.48 4.02 17.19
CA ASN A 40 1.89 4.15 17.57
C ASN A 40 2.15 4.44 19.05
N THR A 41 1.09 4.74 19.79
CA THR A 41 1.17 5.09 21.20
C THR A 41 0.14 4.32 22.01
N ASP A 42 0.50 4.02 23.24
CA ASP A 42 -0.40 3.45 24.25
C ASP A 42 -0.62 4.48 25.35
N GLU A 43 -1.88 4.67 25.72
CA GLU A 43 -2.28 5.52 26.84
C GLU A 43 -2.39 4.63 28.08
N SER A 44 -1.27 4.44 28.79
CA SER A 44 -1.29 3.64 30.00
C SER A 44 -2.10 4.36 31.08
N SER A 45 -3.24 3.79 31.47
CA SER A 45 -4.08 4.29 32.58
C SER A 45 -3.48 4.00 33.97
N GLU A 46 -2.34 3.29 34.05
CA GLU A 46 -1.79 2.75 35.30
C GLU A 46 -0.97 3.76 36.14
N SER A 47 -0.70 4.96 35.63
CA SER A 47 -0.07 6.02 36.42
C SER A 47 -0.94 7.27 36.41
N ASN A 48 -1.12 7.92 37.57
CA ASN A 48 -1.78 9.23 37.71
C ASN A 48 -1.06 10.39 36.95
N LEU A 49 -0.19 10.05 36.01
CA LEU A 49 0.47 10.91 35.05
C LEU A 49 -0.03 10.43 33.67
N ASN A 50 -0.72 11.28 32.92
CA ASN A 50 -1.09 11.01 31.53
C ASN A 50 0.17 10.92 30.67
N VAL A 51 0.86 9.78 30.69
CA VAL A 51 2.08 9.53 29.91
C VAL A 51 1.71 8.69 28.70
N THR A 52 1.69 9.33 27.54
CA THR A 52 1.60 8.64 26.24
C THR A 52 2.95 7.97 25.95
N GLN A 53 2.99 6.64 25.97
CA GLN A 53 4.21 5.87 25.65
C GLN A 53 4.18 5.38 24.21
N ARG A 54 5.35 5.37 23.54
CA ARG A 54 5.48 4.77 22.20
C ARG A 54 5.42 3.25 22.30
N ILE A 55 4.63 2.64 21.42
CA ILE A 55 4.54 1.18 21.34
C ILE A 55 5.87 0.64 20.79
N ARG A 56 6.49 -0.30 21.50
CA ARG A 56 7.77 -0.90 21.11
C ARG A 56 7.68 -1.54 19.72
N GLY A 57 8.53 -1.11 18.79
CA GLY A 57 8.53 -1.60 17.41
C GLY A 57 7.37 -1.06 16.56
N SER A 58 6.59 -0.12 17.07
CA SER A 58 5.48 0.52 16.37
C SER A 58 5.40 2.00 16.77
N GLY A 59 6.51 2.64 17.14
CA GLY A 59 6.52 4.03 17.62
C GLY A 59 6.28 5.07 16.53
N CYS A 60 6.32 4.66 15.26
CA CYS A 60 5.81 5.35 14.08
C CYS A 60 5.37 4.35 13.00
N ALA A 61 4.78 4.86 11.92
CA ALA A 61 4.29 4.05 10.80
C ALA A 61 5.37 3.17 10.14
N GLU A 62 6.56 3.73 9.94
CA GLU A 62 7.73 3.04 9.41
C GLU A 62 8.21 1.92 10.33
N GLU A 63 8.32 2.20 11.64
CA GLU A 63 8.71 1.20 12.63
C GLU A 63 7.72 0.04 12.65
N HIS A 64 6.41 0.33 12.64
CA HIS A 64 5.37 -0.69 12.58
C HIS A 64 5.54 -1.60 11.36
N ALA A 65 5.71 -1.02 10.18
CA ALA A 65 5.87 -1.79 8.95
C ALA A 65 7.16 -2.62 8.97
N CYS A 66 8.27 -2.06 9.46
CA CYS A 66 9.53 -2.76 9.63
C CYS A 66 9.38 -3.95 10.59
N TYR A 67 8.70 -3.74 11.72
CA TYR A 67 8.43 -4.80 12.68
C TYR A 67 7.59 -5.93 12.07
N VAL A 68 6.55 -5.59 11.30
CA VAL A 68 5.73 -6.58 10.60
C VAL A 68 6.56 -7.33 9.55
N TRP A 69 7.43 -6.62 8.82
CA TRP A 69 8.30 -7.24 7.83
C TRP A 69 9.27 -8.24 8.47
N GLU A 70 9.94 -7.84 9.54
CA GLU A 70 10.95 -8.66 10.24
C GLU A 70 10.35 -9.89 10.91
N ASN A 71 9.18 -9.75 11.54
CA ASN A 71 8.59 -10.81 12.35
C ASN A 71 7.66 -11.74 11.58
N PHE A 72 7.05 -11.27 10.48
CA PHE A 72 6.08 -12.06 9.71
C PHE A 72 6.53 -12.28 8.26
N VAL A 73 6.88 -11.21 7.54
CA VAL A 73 7.13 -11.30 6.09
C VAL A 73 8.46 -11.99 5.77
N LEU A 74 9.54 -11.72 6.50
CA LEU A 74 10.82 -12.43 6.31
C LEU A 74 10.72 -13.92 6.64
N ARG A 75 9.77 -14.31 7.50
CA ARG A 75 9.60 -15.69 7.97
C ARG A 75 8.58 -16.49 7.16
N CYS A 76 7.78 -15.83 6.31
CA CYS A 76 6.78 -16.53 5.53
C CYS A 76 7.38 -17.17 4.27
N HIS A 77 6.74 -18.24 3.78
CA HIS A 77 7.15 -18.94 2.55
C HIS A 77 6.79 -18.19 1.26
N ALA A 78 6.03 -17.08 1.35
CA ALA A 78 5.61 -16.33 0.19
C ALA A 78 6.81 -15.83 -0.62
N ARG A 79 6.84 -16.18 -1.92
CA ARG A 79 7.88 -15.76 -2.88
C ARG A 79 7.43 -14.60 -3.76
N HIS A 80 6.14 -14.32 -3.80
CA HIS A 80 5.53 -13.27 -4.61
C HIS A 80 4.61 -12.47 -3.71
N ILE A 81 4.94 -11.19 -3.54
CA ILE A 81 4.28 -10.25 -2.63
C ILE A 81 3.83 -9.06 -3.47
N CYS A 82 2.58 -8.66 -3.32
CA CYS A 82 2.10 -7.36 -3.75
C CYS A 82 1.76 -6.52 -2.52
N ILE A 83 1.88 -5.20 -2.64
CA ILE A 83 1.58 -4.26 -1.55
C ILE A 83 0.52 -3.28 -2.05
N MET A 84 -0.51 -3.04 -1.24
CA MET A 84 -1.43 -1.92 -1.40
C MET A 84 -1.20 -0.96 -0.23
N ALA A 85 -1.05 0.33 -0.53
CA ALA A 85 -0.83 1.35 0.49
C ALA A 85 -1.53 2.66 0.13
N HIS A 86 -2.13 3.30 1.12
CA HIS A 86 -2.84 4.56 0.97
C HIS A 86 -2.06 5.72 1.56
N SER A 87 -2.08 6.88 0.89
CA SER A 87 -1.56 8.14 1.42
C SER A 87 -0.11 8.02 1.90
N TYR A 88 0.18 8.35 3.16
CA TYR A 88 1.48 8.21 3.80
C TYR A 88 2.10 6.80 3.69
N GLY A 89 1.28 5.78 3.44
CA GLY A 89 1.76 4.42 3.18
C GLY A 89 2.78 4.33 2.04
N GLY A 90 2.80 5.26 1.08
CA GLY A 90 3.87 5.29 0.07
C GLY A 90 5.26 5.60 0.65
N ALA A 91 5.36 6.46 1.66
CA ALA A 91 6.60 6.70 2.41
C ALA A 91 7.04 5.43 3.15
N VAL A 92 6.08 4.73 3.76
CA VAL A 92 6.32 3.47 4.47
C VAL A 92 6.83 2.38 3.52
N VAL A 93 6.29 2.28 2.30
CA VAL A 93 6.78 1.35 1.28
C VAL A 93 8.20 1.69 0.83
N LEU A 94 8.53 2.98 0.68
CA LEU A 94 9.90 3.41 0.38
C LEU A 94 10.89 2.99 1.48
N GLU A 95 10.51 3.14 2.75
CA GLU A 95 11.32 2.70 3.89
C GLU A 95 11.53 1.19 3.88
N LEU A 96 10.46 0.40 3.70
CA LEU A 96 10.57 -1.06 3.56
C LEU A 96 11.49 -1.45 2.42
N ALA A 97 11.33 -0.85 1.25
CA ALA A 97 12.16 -1.12 0.09
C ALA A 97 13.62 -0.78 0.39
N ALA A 98 13.90 0.38 0.98
CA ALA A 98 15.27 0.81 1.27
C ALA A 98 15.97 -0.07 2.31
N ARG A 99 15.24 -0.50 3.34
CA ARG A 99 15.79 -1.27 4.47
C ARG A 99 15.97 -2.75 4.17
N TYR A 100 15.09 -3.34 3.36
CA TYR A 100 15.05 -4.79 3.10
C TYR A 100 15.47 -5.20 1.69
N MET A 101 16.16 -4.35 0.93
CA MET A 101 16.94 -4.82 -0.21
C MET A 101 17.98 -5.87 0.24
N PRO A 102 18.22 -6.95 -0.53
CA PRO A 102 17.64 -7.29 -1.83
C PRO A 102 16.34 -8.12 -1.75
N ASP A 103 15.93 -8.54 -0.55
CA ASP A 103 14.77 -9.42 -0.39
C ASP A 103 13.47 -8.78 -0.91
N PHE A 104 13.29 -7.47 -0.66
CA PHE A 104 12.16 -6.71 -1.19
C PHE A 104 12.10 -6.81 -2.72
N ASP A 105 13.18 -6.54 -3.45
CA ASP A 105 13.19 -6.60 -4.92
C ASP A 105 12.96 -8.03 -5.46
N ARG A 106 13.43 -9.04 -4.74
CA ARG A 106 13.25 -10.45 -5.11
C ARG A 106 11.81 -10.93 -4.94
N ARG A 107 11.06 -10.39 -3.98
CA ARG A 107 9.73 -10.91 -3.63
C ARG A 107 8.58 -9.98 -3.97
N VAL A 108 8.79 -8.66 -3.90
CA VAL A 108 7.74 -7.67 -4.17
C VAL A 108 7.67 -7.40 -5.66
N PHE A 109 6.59 -7.88 -6.28
CA PHE A 109 6.42 -7.75 -7.72
C PHE A 109 5.61 -6.52 -8.13
N ALA A 110 4.70 -6.05 -7.28
CA ALA A 110 3.82 -4.92 -7.55
C ALA A 110 3.49 -4.12 -6.28
N VAL A 111 3.37 -2.80 -6.43
CA VAL A 111 2.93 -1.87 -5.39
C VAL A 111 1.81 -0.99 -5.94
N ALA A 112 0.60 -1.10 -5.41
CA ALA A 112 -0.49 -0.19 -5.69
C ALA A 112 -0.55 0.89 -4.62
N LEU A 113 -0.45 2.14 -5.03
CA LEU A 113 -0.63 3.29 -4.16
C LEU A 113 -1.97 3.95 -4.46
N THR A 114 -2.60 4.51 -3.43
CA THR A 114 -3.83 5.29 -3.59
C THR A 114 -3.61 6.64 -2.90
N ASP A 115 -3.62 7.69 -3.71
CA ASP A 115 -3.38 9.08 -3.34
C ASP A 115 -2.16 9.33 -2.45
N SER A 116 -1.04 8.68 -2.78
CA SER A 116 0.24 8.87 -2.08
C SER A 116 1.11 9.93 -2.76
N PRO A 117 1.55 11.01 -2.09
CA PRO A 117 2.37 12.05 -2.71
C PRO A 117 3.86 11.64 -2.79
N MET A 118 4.18 10.64 -3.62
CA MET A 118 5.48 9.96 -3.65
C MET A 118 6.68 10.90 -3.79
N ARG A 119 6.58 11.95 -4.60
CA ARG A 119 7.63 12.97 -4.79
C ARG A 119 8.06 13.61 -3.48
N ALA A 120 7.16 13.77 -2.51
CA ALA A 120 7.49 14.35 -1.22
C ALA A 120 8.53 13.51 -0.46
N TYR A 121 8.52 12.19 -0.67
CA TYR A 121 9.31 11.23 0.10
C TYR A 121 10.62 10.86 -0.58
N THR A 122 10.71 10.94 -1.92
CA THR A 122 11.84 10.36 -2.67
C THR A 122 13.20 10.99 -2.41
N LYS A 123 13.28 12.21 -1.88
CA LYS A 123 14.55 12.96 -1.74
C LYS A 123 15.59 12.26 -0.87
N HIS A 124 15.15 11.43 0.08
CA HIS A 124 16.01 10.79 1.07
C HIS A 124 16.44 9.36 0.66
N PHE A 125 15.96 8.86 -0.47
CA PHE A 125 16.17 7.46 -0.87
C PHE A 125 17.17 7.31 -2.02
N LYS A 126 17.89 6.17 -2.02
CA LYS A 126 18.89 5.85 -3.04
C LYS A 126 18.24 5.68 -4.41
N LYS A 127 18.92 6.14 -5.47
CA LYS A 127 18.42 6.10 -6.86
C LYS A 127 18.04 4.69 -7.34
N ASN A 128 18.74 3.65 -6.90
CA ASN A 128 18.44 2.27 -7.26
C ASN A 128 17.11 1.77 -6.65
N VAL A 129 16.83 2.12 -5.39
CA VAL A 129 15.54 1.80 -4.73
C VAL A 129 14.39 2.49 -5.46
N LEU A 130 14.57 3.79 -5.73
CA LEU A 130 13.60 4.58 -6.47
C LEU A 130 13.34 3.99 -7.87
N ALA A 131 14.40 3.72 -8.64
CA ALA A 131 14.29 3.16 -9.97
C ALA A 131 13.63 1.77 -10.01
N MET A 132 13.84 0.94 -8.98
CA MET A 132 13.17 -0.35 -8.82
C MET A 132 11.68 -0.14 -8.57
N LEU A 133 11.31 0.66 -7.56
CA LEU A 133 9.90 0.93 -7.25
C LEU A 133 9.16 1.57 -8.42
N LYS A 134 9.79 2.52 -9.13
CA LYS A 134 9.18 3.17 -10.30
C LYS A 134 8.69 2.19 -11.35
N LYS A 135 9.32 1.02 -11.48
CA LYS A 135 8.95 -0.02 -12.45
C LYS A 135 7.81 -0.93 -11.97
N ARG A 136 7.52 -0.92 -10.67
CA ARG A 136 6.58 -1.83 -9.99
C ARG A 136 5.39 -1.11 -9.36
N THR A 137 5.35 0.22 -9.45
CA THR A 137 4.37 1.04 -8.73
C THR A 137 3.45 1.80 -9.67
N ILE A 138 2.15 1.76 -9.37
CA ILE A 138 1.15 2.69 -9.92
C ILE A 138 0.47 3.37 -8.74
N ASN A 139 0.30 4.69 -8.83
CA ASN A 139 -0.44 5.50 -7.86
C ASN A 139 -1.79 5.95 -8.45
N TRP A 140 -2.91 5.56 -7.86
CA TRP A 140 -4.23 6.08 -8.21
C TRP A 140 -4.53 7.31 -7.35
N ALA A 141 -4.35 8.50 -7.91
CA ALA A 141 -4.47 9.77 -7.21
C ALA A 141 -5.90 10.32 -7.25
N ALA A 142 -6.24 11.16 -6.26
CA ALA A 142 -7.50 11.89 -6.22
C ALA A 142 -7.56 12.89 -7.39
N ASP A 143 -8.40 12.58 -8.37
CA ASP A 143 -8.51 13.28 -9.65
C ASP A 143 -9.85 12.89 -10.30
N ASN A 144 -10.43 13.77 -11.11
CA ASN A 144 -11.78 13.62 -11.68
C ASN A 144 -11.84 13.11 -13.12
N HIS A 145 -10.71 12.80 -13.75
CA HIS A 145 -10.68 12.07 -15.03
C HIS A 145 -11.30 10.67 -14.86
N PRO A 146 -11.68 9.97 -15.96
CA PRO A 146 -12.15 8.60 -15.85
C PRO A 146 -11.20 7.73 -15.03
N VAL A 147 -11.74 6.89 -14.15
CA VAL A 147 -10.94 6.00 -13.32
C VAL A 147 -9.94 5.23 -14.18
N ASN A 148 -8.71 5.12 -13.69
CA ASN A 148 -7.57 4.51 -14.37
C ASN A 148 -7.01 5.28 -15.59
N ALA A 149 -7.50 6.49 -15.89
CA ALA A 149 -6.87 7.36 -16.89
C ALA A 149 -5.44 7.75 -16.47
N TYR A 150 -4.49 7.72 -17.40
CA TYR A 150 -3.12 8.15 -17.14
C TYR A 150 -3.07 9.66 -16.87
N LEU A 151 -2.33 10.07 -15.84
CA LEU A 151 -2.19 11.47 -15.45
C LEU A 151 -0.77 11.98 -15.74
N ILE A 152 -0.68 13.13 -16.40
CA ILE A 152 0.58 13.86 -16.55
C ILE A 152 0.78 14.69 -15.28
N THR A 153 1.55 14.16 -14.34
CA THR A 153 1.81 14.82 -13.06
C THR A 153 3.30 15.09 -12.87
N ARG A 154 3.63 15.91 -11.86
CA ARG A 154 5.02 16.06 -11.40
C ARG A 154 5.40 15.01 -10.36
N ASP A 155 4.53 14.06 -10.04
CA ASP A 155 4.78 13.06 -9.00
C ASP A 155 5.80 12.00 -9.45
N TYR A 156 6.21 11.12 -8.54
CA TYR A 156 7.18 10.07 -8.83
C TYR A 156 6.51 8.79 -9.33
N GLY A 157 6.69 8.49 -10.61
CA GLY A 157 6.25 7.22 -11.21
C GLY A 157 4.99 7.35 -12.05
N GLU A 158 4.37 6.22 -12.35
CA GLU A 158 3.09 6.20 -13.06
C GLU A 158 1.97 6.60 -12.11
N VAL A 159 1.17 7.59 -12.53
CA VAL A 159 -0.01 8.06 -11.80
C VAL A 159 -1.23 7.91 -12.68
N ARG A 160 -2.30 7.40 -12.09
CA ARG A 160 -3.61 7.25 -12.73
C ARG A 160 -4.69 7.94 -11.91
N SER A 161 -5.78 8.32 -12.56
CA SER A 161 -6.92 8.90 -11.89
C SER A 161 -7.67 7.84 -11.08
N ALA A 162 -8.07 8.20 -9.86
CA ALA A 162 -9.03 7.42 -9.10
C ALA A 162 -10.48 7.69 -9.53
N GLY A 163 -10.74 8.67 -10.41
CA GLY A 163 -12.11 9.03 -10.82
C GLY A 163 -12.93 9.70 -9.73
N HIS A 164 -12.28 10.22 -8.70
CA HIS A 164 -12.89 10.96 -7.61
C HIS A 164 -11.90 11.91 -6.93
N LEU A 165 -12.39 13.02 -6.37
CA LEU A 165 -11.56 14.03 -5.70
C LEU A 165 -11.37 13.81 -4.19
N LEU A 166 -12.15 12.92 -3.58
CA LEU A 166 -12.00 12.60 -2.16
C LEU A 166 -10.85 11.62 -1.95
N HIS A 167 -9.88 12.05 -1.14
CA HIS A 167 -8.67 11.31 -0.78
C HIS A 167 -9.00 9.88 -0.32
N GLU A 168 -9.97 9.75 0.57
CA GLU A 168 -10.37 8.52 1.25
C GLU A 168 -11.06 7.53 0.29
N TRP A 169 -11.64 8.04 -0.81
CA TRP A 169 -12.40 7.22 -1.76
C TRP A 169 -11.50 6.61 -2.83
N THR A 170 -10.25 7.08 -2.97
CA THR A 170 -9.33 6.59 -4.00
C THR A 170 -9.07 5.10 -3.90
N SER A 171 -9.02 4.54 -2.69
CA SER A 171 -8.88 3.10 -2.46
C SER A 171 -10.10 2.31 -2.93
N TYR A 172 -11.30 2.86 -2.77
CA TYR A 172 -12.54 2.22 -3.18
C TYR A 172 -12.71 2.25 -4.70
N THR A 173 -12.51 3.40 -5.33
CA THR A 173 -12.75 3.56 -6.77
C THR A 173 -11.66 2.90 -7.62
N ALA A 174 -10.40 2.92 -7.19
CA ALA A 174 -9.30 2.27 -7.90
C ALA A 174 -9.29 0.74 -7.76
N PHE A 175 -10.06 0.20 -6.82
CA PHE A 175 -10.10 -1.21 -6.44
C PHE A 175 -10.03 -2.22 -7.61
N PRO A 176 -10.95 -2.18 -8.60
CA PRO A 176 -10.93 -3.16 -9.70
C PRO A 176 -9.64 -3.11 -10.53
N TYR A 177 -9.06 -1.92 -10.69
CA TYR A 177 -7.84 -1.72 -11.47
C TYR A 177 -6.60 -2.14 -10.69
N ILE A 178 -6.62 -2.06 -9.37
CA ILE A 178 -5.54 -2.50 -8.49
C ILE A 178 -5.37 -4.03 -8.55
N PHE A 179 -6.47 -4.79 -8.41
CA PHE A 179 -6.39 -6.24 -8.52
C PHE A 179 -5.98 -6.69 -9.93
N LYS A 180 -6.54 -6.04 -10.97
CA LYS A 180 -6.11 -6.28 -12.35
C LYS A 180 -4.60 -6.02 -12.52
N PHE A 181 -4.09 -4.94 -11.96
CA PHE A 181 -2.66 -4.61 -11.99
C PHE A 181 -1.83 -5.69 -11.30
N PHE A 182 -2.24 -6.16 -10.12
CA PHE A 182 -1.55 -7.25 -9.44
C PHE A 182 -1.52 -8.54 -10.27
N GLU A 183 -2.63 -8.92 -10.90
CA GLU A 183 -2.65 -10.10 -11.78
C GLU A 183 -1.71 -9.96 -12.99
N ASP A 184 -1.74 -8.79 -13.64
CA ASP A 184 -0.96 -8.53 -14.83
C ASP A 184 0.55 -8.50 -14.51
N GLU A 185 0.96 -7.90 -13.39
CA GLU A 185 2.35 -7.93 -12.94
C GLU A 185 2.78 -9.32 -12.45
N ARG A 186 1.89 -10.06 -11.80
CA ARG A 186 2.19 -11.43 -11.34
C ARG A 186 2.56 -12.35 -12.50
N LYS A 187 1.91 -12.21 -13.67
CA LYS A 187 2.19 -13.00 -14.89
C LYS A 187 3.57 -12.69 -15.48
N LYS A 188 4.07 -11.46 -15.30
CA LYS A 188 5.39 -11.01 -15.79
C LYS A 188 6.51 -11.42 -14.83
N PHE A 189 6.20 -11.52 -13.54
CA PHE A 189 7.15 -11.80 -12.48
C PHE A 189 7.38 -13.30 -12.31
N ARG A 190 8.48 -13.80 -12.87
CA ARG A 190 8.91 -15.20 -12.79
C ARG A 190 9.70 -15.46 -11.51
#